data_AF-A0AAE0P9X1-F1
#
_entry.id   AF-A0AAE0P9X1-F1
#
_cell.length_a   1.000
_cell.length_b   1.000
_cell.length_c   1.000
_cell.angle_alpha   90.00
_cell.angle_beta   90.00
_cell.angle_gamma   90.00
#
_symmetry.space_group_name_H-M   'P 1'
#
loop_
_entity.id
_entity.type
_entity.pdbx_description
1 polymer ?
#
loop_
_entity_poly.entity_id
_entity_poly.type
_entity_poly.pdbx_seq_one_letter_code
_entity_poly.pdbx_strand_id
1 'polypeptide(L)'
;MSRNRYTTTPRPPYIVFDRDWNPNLPLAVQAQGLIRVYTAAGVSKKALLHDQRDCRDRSPAGTLIYNFHNALVAELTAMTPSSLL
;
A
#
# COMPACT_ATOMS: atom_id res chain seq x y z
N MET A 1 33.87 -3.46 11.93
CA MET A 1 32.91 -2.37 11.67
C MET A 1 32.11 -2.70 10.41
N SER A 2 31.01 -3.46 10.54
CA SER A 2 30.16 -3.82 9.39
C SER A 2 29.27 -2.65 9.03
N ARG A 3 29.54 -2.02 7.88
CA ARG A 3 28.70 -0.99 7.29
C ARG A 3 27.42 -1.65 6.78
N ASN A 4 26.32 -1.49 7.51
CA ASN A 4 24.97 -1.80 7.04
C ASN A 4 24.66 -0.89 5.85
N ARG A 5 24.95 -1.35 4.64
CA ARG A 5 24.51 -0.71 3.40
C ARG A 5 23.05 -1.11 3.13
N TYR A 6 22.12 -0.62 3.95
CA TYR A 6 20.76 -0.44 3.46
C TYR A 6 20.81 0.80 2.58
N THR A 7 21.18 0.56 1.32
CA THR A 7 21.09 1.54 0.24
C THR A 7 19.68 2.11 0.27
N THR A 8 19.60 3.44 0.40
CA THR A 8 18.44 4.29 0.17
C THR A 8 18.04 4.20 -1.30
N THR A 9 17.62 3.02 -1.75
CA THR A 9 16.93 2.89 -3.03
C THR A 9 15.64 3.69 -2.89
N PRO A 10 15.39 4.70 -3.73
CA PRO A 10 14.13 5.43 -3.69
C PRO A 10 13.01 4.40 -3.78
N ARG A 11 12.12 4.36 -2.77
CA ARG A 11 10.94 3.51 -2.89
C ARG A 11 10.18 3.98 -4.13
N PRO A 12 9.84 3.08 -5.07
CA PRO A 12 8.94 3.40 -6.16
C PRO A 12 7.68 4.06 -5.59
N PRO A 13 7.02 4.99 -6.30
CA PRO A 13 5.89 5.75 -5.76
C PRO A 13 4.59 4.94 -5.62
N TYR A 14 4.69 3.60 -5.57
CA TYR A 14 3.57 2.67 -5.58
C TYR A 14 3.87 1.42 -4.73
N ILE A 15 2.80 0.84 -4.16
CA ILE A 15 2.86 -0.35 -3.29
C ILE A 15 2.66 -1.59 -4.18
N VAL A 16 3.56 -2.57 -4.07
CA VAL A 16 3.57 -3.78 -4.91
C VAL A 16 3.53 -5.01 -4.02
N PHE A 17 2.65 -5.96 -4.35
CA PHE A 17 2.49 -7.20 -3.59
C PHE A 17 3.81 -7.96 -3.38
N ASP A 18 4.57 -8.26 -4.45
CA ASP A 18 5.79 -9.08 -4.38
C ASP A 18 6.90 -8.51 -3.47
N ARG A 19 6.90 -7.20 -3.23
CA ARG A 19 7.88 -6.52 -2.38
C ARG A 19 7.36 -6.25 -0.98
N ASP A 20 6.12 -5.78 -0.89
CA ASP A 20 5.58 -5.15 0.31
C ASP A 20 4.71 -6.10 1.15
N TRP A 21 4.33 -7.24 0.58
CA TRP A 21 3.59 -8.28 1.29
C TRP A 21 4.40 -8.84 2.46
N ASN A 22 3.76 -8.94 3.63
CA ASN A 22 4.32 -9.64 4.78
C ASN A 22 3.32 -10.68 5.29
N PRO A 23 3.61 -12.00 5.13
CA PRO A 23 2.69 -13.05 5.53
C PRO A 23 2.53 -13.16 7.06
N ASN A 24 3.42 -12.54 7.84
CA ASN A 24 3.35 -12.55 9.30
C ASN A 24 2.47 -11.43 9.87
N LEU A 25 1.92 -10.55 9.02
CA LEU A 25 1.11 -9.41 9.44
C LEU A 25 -0.32 -9.51 8.91
N PRO A 26 -1.34 -9.19 9.73
CA PRO A 26 -2.70 -9.06 9.23
C PRO A 26 -2.80 -8.00 8.12
N LEU A 27 -3.68 -8.25 7.13
CA LEU A 27 -3.89 -7.40 5.95
C LEU A 27 -4.16 -5.92 6.30
N ALA A 28 -4.99 -5.65 7.31
CA ALA A 28 -5.29 -4.28 7.74
C ALA A 28 -4.04 -3.59 8.33
N VAL A 29 -3.27 -4.30 9.17
CA VAL A 29 -2.07 -3.75 9.83
C VAL A 29 -1.00 -3.40 8.81
N GLN A 30 -0.74 -4.30 7.85
CA GLN A 30 0.21 -4.00 6.78
C GLN A 30 -0.27 -2.88 5.86
N ALA A 31 -1.57 -2.81 5.54
CA ALA A 31 -2.12 -1.76 4.70
C ALA A 31 -1.89 -0.37 5.34
N GLN A 32 -2.23 -0.21 6.61
CA GLN A 32 -2.00 1.02 7.37
C GLN A 32 -0.50 1.38 7.42
N GLY A 33 0.35 0.40 7.70
CA GLY A 33 1.80 0.60 7.76
C GLY A 33 2.38 1.08 6.41
N LEU A 34 1.98 0.44 5.32
CA LEU A 34 2.42 0.80 3.97
C LEU A 34 1.89 2.18 3.57
N ILE A 35 0.61 2.47 3.75
CA ILE A 35 0.05 3.79 3.45
C ILE A 35 0.80 4.88 4.20
N ARG A 36 1.11 4.68 5.49
CA ARG A 36 1.89 5.63 6.30
C ARG A 36 3.29 5.85 5.75
N VAL A 37 4.00 4.78 5.38
CA VAL A 37 5.37 4.87 4.83
C VAL A 37 5.38 5.63 3.51
N TYR A 38 4.43 5.36 2.61
CA TYR A 38 4.41 5.98 1.28
C TYR A 38 3.93 7.42 1.31
N THR A 39 2.96 7.74 2.17
CA THR A 39 2.54 9.14 2.37
C THR A 39 3.63 9.98 3.05
N ALA A 40 4.38 9.42 4.01
CA ALA A 40 5.55 10.08 4.59
C ALA A 40 6.68 10.31 3.57
N ALA A 41 6.76 9.49 2.53
CA ALA A 41 7.67 9.66 1.40
C ALA A 41 7.17 10.67 0.33
N GLY A 42 6.03 11.33 0.57
CA GLY A 42 5.48 12.35 -0.33
C GLY A 42 4.52 11.82 -1.40
N VAL A 43 4.18 10.53 -1.40
CA VAL A 43 3.19 9.99 -2.33
C VAL A 43 1.79 10.41 -1.90
N SER A 44 1.01 11.00 -2.81
CA SER A 44 -0.35 11.43 -2.49
C SER A 44 -1.28 10.23 -2.23
N LYS A 45 -2.17 10.36 -1.25
CA LYS A 45 -3.22 9.36 -0.98
C LYS A 45 -4.09 9.09 -2.20
N LYS A 46 -4.38 10.12 -3.02
CA LYS A 46 -5.14 10.00 -4.27
C LYS A 46 -4.44 9.12 -5.30
N ALA A 47 -3.12 9.31 -5.48
CA ALA A 47 -2.32 8.49 -6.39
C ALA A 47 -2.27 7.03 -5.92
N LEU A 48 -2.03 6.81 -4.62
CA LEU A 48 -2.08 5.47 -4.03
C LEU A 48 -3.46 4.83 -4.25
N LEU A 49 -4.55 5.55 -4.00
CA LEU A 49 -5.89 4.98 -4.15
C LEU A 49 -6.18 4.58 -5.60
N HIS A 50 -5.78 5.41 -6.57
CA HIS A 50 -5.93 5.11 -7.98
C HIS A 50 -5.14 3.84 -8.37
N ASP A 51 -3.86 3.81 -8.01
CA ASP A 51 -2.95 2.69 -8.28
C ASP A 51 -3.44 1.37 -7.67
N GLN A 52 -3.84 1.40 -6.39
CA GLN A 52 -4.30 0.20 -5.70
C GLN A 52 -5.66 -0.30 -6.22
N ARG A 53 -6.51 0.58 -6.77
CA ARG A 53 -7.72 0.17 -7.49
C ARG A 53 -7.38 -0.54 -8.80
N ASP A 54 -6.47 0.00 -9.60
CA ASP A 54 -6.02 -0.64 -10.85
C ASP A 54 -5.41 -2.02 -10.58
N CYS A 55 -4.52 -2.14 -9.58
CA CYS A 55 -3.94 -3.42 -9.20
C CYS A 55 -4.98 -4.43 -8.72
N ARG A 56 -5.96 -4.00 -7.90
CA ARG A 56 -7.06 -4.85 -7.44
C ARG A 56 -7.90 -5.35 -8.63
N ASP A 57 -8.29 -4.46 -9.53
CA ASP A 57 -9.20 -4.76 -10.64
C ASP A 57 -8.55 -5.68 -11.69
N ARG A 58 -7.22 -5.67 -11.78
CA ARG A 58 -6.42 -6.59 -12.61
C ARG A 58 -6.11 -7.93 -11.92
N SER A 59 -6.34 -8.03 -10.61
CA SER A 59 -6.07 -9.23 -9.84
C SER A 59 -7.27 -10.18 -9.85
N PRO A 60 -7.08 -11.50 -9.96
CA PRO A 60 -8.20 -12.44 -9.87
C PRO A 60 -8.87 -12.35 -8.49
N ALA A 61 -10.19 -12.17 -8.46
CA ALA A 61 -10.95 -12.01 -7.23
C ALA A 61 -10.75 -13.20 -6.27
N GLY A 62 -10.66 -12.91 -4.97
CA GLY A 62 -10.48 -13.91 -3.92
C GLY A 62 -9.04 -14.40 -3.72
N THR A 63 -8.10 -14.02 -4.60
CA THR A 63 -6.67 -14.31 -4.40
C THR A 63 -6.06 -13.46 -3.31
N LEU A 64 -4.90 -13.88 -2.80
CA LEU A 64 -4.18 -13.12 -1.79
C LEU A 64 -3.74 -11.74 -2.29
N ILE A 65 -3.29 -11.66 -3.55
CA ILE A 65 -2.93 -10.39 -4.20
C ILE A 65 -4.14 -9.46 -4.32
N TYR A 66 -5.31 -9.99 -4.69
CA TYR A 66 -6.55 -9.23 -4.68
C TYR A 66 -6.88 -8.70 -3.28
N ASN A 67 -6.82 -9.57 -2.26
CA ASN A 67 -7.14 -9.21 -0.87
C ASN A 67 -6.18 -8.16 -0.31
N PHE A 68 -4.89 -8.22 -0.69
CA PHE A 68 -3.88 -7.22 -0.35
C PHE A 68 -4.23 -5.83 -0.91
N HIS A 69 -4.47 -5.74 -2.22
CA HIS A 69 -4.84 -4.46 -2.84
C HIS A 69 -6.20 -3.97 -2.35
N ASN A 70 -7.15 -4.87 -2.11
CA ASN A 70 -8.46 -4.51 -1.56
C ASN A 70 -8.35 -3.92 -0.14
N ALA A 71 -7.48 -4.46 0.72
CA ALA A 71 -7.24 -3.90 2.05
C ALA A 71 -6.65 -2.48 1.97
N LEU A 72 -5.70 -2.24 1.07
CA LEU A 72 -5.14 -0.91 0.83
C LEU A 72 -6.20 0.09 0.34
N VAL A 73 -7.06 -0.33 -0.60
CA VAL A 73 -8.17 0.50 -1.11
C VAL A 73 -9.16 0.85 0.01
N ALA A 74 -9.53 -0.11 0.86
CA ALA A 74 -10.43 0.10 1.97
C ALA A 74 -9.88 1.13 2.98
N GLU A 75 -8.62 0.96 3.39
CA GLU A 75 -7.95 1.88 4.32
C GLU A 75 -7.79 3.29 3.73
N LEU A 76 -7.35 3.41 2.48
CA LEU A 76 -7.23 4.71 1.80
C LEU A 76 -8.59 5.42 1.68
N THR A 77 -9.66 4.67 1.41
CA THR A 77 -11.02 5.22 1.33
C THR A 77 -11.49 5.72 2.70
N ALA A 78 -11.25 4.95 3.76
CA ALA A 78 -11.60 5.35 5.14
C ALA A 78 -10.82 6.58 5.63
N MET A 79 -9.57 6.74 5.19
CA MET A 79 -8.71 7.88 5.55
C MET A 79 -8.97 9.15 4.73
N THR A 80 -9.81 9.09 3.70
CA THR A 80 -10.22 10.26 2.93
C THR A 80 -11.45 10.83 3.64
N PRO A 81 -11.36 12.01 4.29
CA PRO A 81 -12.53 12.56 4.95
C PRO A 81 -13.64 12.72 3.91
N SER A 82 -14.84 12.22 4.24
CA SER A 82 -16.06 12.53 3.52
C SER A 82 -16.30 14.04 3.62
N SER A 83 -15.64 14.84 2.78
CA SER A 83 -16.13 16.16 2.43
C SER A 83 -17.34 15.93 1.54
N LEU A 84 -18.49 15.66 2.16
CA LEU A 84 -19.86 15.83 1.67
C LEU A 84 -20.81 15.16 2.67
N LEU A 85 -21.14 15.87 3.75
CA LEU A 85 -22.51 16.24 4.12
C LEU A 85 -22.45 17.63 4.76
#